data_AF-A0A4Y9FQ62-F1
#
_entry.id   AF-A0A4Y9FQ62-F1
#
_cell.length_a   1.000
_cell.length_b   1.000
_cell.length_c   1.000
_cell.angle_alpha   90.00
_cell.angle_beta   90.00
_cell.angle_gamma   90.00
#
_symmetry.space_group_name_H-M   'P 1'
#
loop_
_entity.id
_entity.type
_entity.pdbx_description
1 polymer ?
#
loop_
_entity_poly.entity_id
_entity_poly.type
_entity_poly.pdbx_seq_one_letter_code
_entity_poly.pdbx_strand_id
1 'polypeptide(L)'
;MSDKTTQDVLPVQRAVASAWPSAWIDALVMCSDATGLLLSTLAGELLSVDTRARVAVGEPVAFHPVAEVVSVGGELIRARRS
;
A
#
# COMPACT_ATOMS: atom_id res chain seq x y z
N MET A 1 25.74 4.79 -5.99
CA MET A 1 25.48 4.51 -4.56
C MET A 1 23.98 4.40 -4.40
N SER A 2 23.46 3.17 -4.34
CA SER A 2 22.03 2.94 -4.14
C SER A 2 21.71 3.18 -2.67
N ASP A 3 20.83 4.12 -2.39
CA ASP A 3 20.33 4.43 -1.06
C ASP A 3 19.45 3.25 -0.59
N LYS A 4 20.07 2.26 0.06
CA LYS A 4 19.44 1.00 0.52
C LYS A 4 18.64 1.21 1.82
N THR A 5 17.97 2.33 1.97
CA THR A 5 16.96 2.52 3.02
C THR A 5 15.60 1.99 2.50
N THR A 6 15.62 0.76 1.98
CA THR A 6 14.48 -0.03 1.52
C THR A 6 13.50 -0.15 2.70
N GLN A 7 12.30 0.40 2.66
CA GLN A 7 11.09 -0.24 2.11
C GLN A 7 10.84 -1.70 2.56
N ASP A 8 11.59 -2.23 3.54
CA ASP A 8 11.44 -3.62 3.95
C ASP A 8 10.17 -3.80 4.79
N VAL A 9 9.14 -4.35 4.14
CA VAL A 9 7.98 -4.94 4.81
C VAL A 9 8.46 -6.03 5.77
N LEU A 10 8.16 -5.85 7.06
CA LEU A 10 8.64 -6.74 8.12
C LEU A 10 8.09 -8.16 7.93
N PRO A 11 8.81 -9.21 8.40
CA PRO A 11 8.31 -10.58 8.34
C PRO A 11 6.92 -10.75 8.96
N VAL A 12 6.63 -10.07 10.07
CA VAL A 12 5.31 -10.11 10.72
C VAL A 12 4.21 -9.48 9.84
N GLN A 13 4.51 -8.40 9.11
CA GLN A 13 3.54 -7.78 8.20
C GLN A 13 3.21 -8.74 7.05
N ARG A 14 4.20 -9.44 6.49
CA ARG A 14 3.99 -10.48 5.47
C ARG A 14 3.16 -11.64 6.02
N ALA A 15 3.45 -12.08 7.24
CA ALA A 15 2.71 -13.15 7.89
C ALA A 15 1.23 -12.78 8.12
N VAL A 16 0.96 -11.57 8.62
CA VAL A 16 -0.41 -11.06 8.79
C VAL A 16 -1.13 -10.97 7.46
N ALA A 17 -0.49 -10.39 6.44
CA ALA A 17 -1.08 -10.23 5.11
C ALA A 17 -1.43 -11.57 4.44
N SER A 18 -0.60 -12.60 4.69
CA SER A 18 -0.87 -13.96 4.21
C SER A 18 -1.93 -14.68 5.04
N ALA A 19 -2.05 -14.38 6.34
CA ALA A 19 -3.00 -15.04 7.23
C ALA A 19 -4.44 -14.57 7.01
N TRP A 20 -4.64 -13.31 6.59
CA TRP A 20 -5.96 -12.71 6.37
C TRP A 20 -6.15 -12.16 4.95
N PRO A 21 -6.23 -13.04 3.93
CA PRO A 21 -6.37 -12.61 2.54
C PRO A 21 -7.68 -11.85 2.25
N SER A 22 -8.73 -12.02 3.05
CA SER A 22 -9.99 -11.27 2.90
C SER A 22 -9.90 -9.81 3.34
N ALA A 23 -8.82 -9.38 4.00
CA ALA A 23 -8.64 -8.01 4.45
C ALA A 23 -8.01 -7.10 3.38
N TRP A 24 -7.60 -7.64 2.24
CA TRP A 24 -7.12 -6.84 1.11
C TRP A 24 -8.25 -5.99 0.53
N ILE A 25 -7.95 -4.72 0.26
CA ILE A 25 -8.87 -3.76 -0.35
C ILE A 25 -8.27 -3.32 -1.68
N ASP A 26 -8.88 -3.74 -2.78
CA ASP A 26 -8.49 -3.32 -4.12
C ASP A 26 -8.85 -1.85 -4.36
N ALA A 27 -7.93 -1.12 -4.98
CA ALA A 27 -8.06 0.30 -5.22
C ALA A 27 -7.22 0.78 -6.42
N LEU A 28 -7.47 2.02 -6.84
CA LEU A 28 -6.65 2.76 -7.79
C LEU A 28 -6.00 3.95 -7.10
N VAL A 29 -4.75 4.25 -7.44
CA VAL A 29 -4.08 5.48 -6.97
C VAL A 29 -4.72 6.69 -7.64
N MET A 30 -5.32 7.59 -6.85
CA MET A 30 -5.84 8.87 -7.33
C MET A 30 -4.79 9.97 -7.27
N CYS A 31 -4.01 10.01 -6.18
CA CYS A 31 -2.94 10.97 -5.97
C CYS A 31 -1.75 10.26 -5.31
N SER A 32 -0.53 10.68 -5.64
CA SER A 32 0.70 10.28 -4.96
C SER A 32 1.55 11.51 -4.71
N ASP A 33 1.90 11.76 -3.44
CA ASP A 33 2.75 12.87 -3.04
C ASP A 33 3.92 12.40 -2.15
N ALA A 34 4.60 13.33 -1.50
CA ALA A 34 5.75 13.01 -0.65
C ALA A 34 5.37 12.35 0.69
N THR A 35 4.09 12.41 1.07
CA THR A 35 3.55 11.96 2.36
C THR A 35 2.76 10.66 2.22
N GLY A 36 2.14 10.40 1.07
CA GLY A 36 1.42 9.16 0.86
C GLY A 36 0.67 9.05 -0.47
N LEU A 37 -0.34 8.20 -0.44
CA LEU A 37 -1.24 7.90 -1.55
C LEU A 37 -2.66 8.21 -1.12
N LEU A 38 -3.43 8.80 -2.04
CA LEU A 38 -4.89 8.78 -1.99
C LEU A 38 -5.37 7.67 -2.91
N LEU A 39 -6.15 6.73 -2.38
CA LEU A 39 -6.66 5.57 -3.11
C LEU A 39 -8.18 5.69 -3.26
N SER A 40 -8.70 5.33 -4.43
CA SER A 40 -10.13 5.06 -4.63
C SER A 40 -10.36 3.57 -4.61
N THR A 41 -11.11 3.05 -3.64
CA THR A 41 -11.51 1.64 -3.64
C THR A 41 -12.45 1.35 -4.80
N LEU A 42 -12.59 0.07 -5.15
CA LEU A 42 -13.57 -0.35 -6.17
C LEU A 42 -15.02 -0.14 -5.73
N ALA A 43 -15.27 0.10 -4.44
CA ALA A 43 -16.58 0.49 -3.91
C ALA A 43 -16.83 2.02 -3.97
N GLY A 44 -15.87 2.81 -4.46
CA GLY A 44 -15.95 4.27 -4.55
C GLY A 44 -15.58 5.02 -3.26
N GLU A 45 -15.01 4.33 -2.28
CA GLU A 45 -14.52 4.95 -1.05
C GLU A 45 -13.12 5.53 -1.25
N LEU A 46 -12.80 6.61 -0.54
CA LEU A 46 -11.46 7.19 -0.55
C LEU A 46 -10.67 6.73 0.69
N LEU A 47 -9.44 6.26 0.47
CA LEU A 47 -8.52 5.85 1.52
C LEU A 47 -7.21 6.62 1.40
N SER A 48 -6.83 7.33 2.44
CA SER A 48 -5.51 7.94 2.56
C SER A 48 -4.54 6.97 3.22
N VAL A 49 -3.37 6.80 2.61
CA VAL A 49 -2.35 5.85 3.04
C VAL A 49 -0.99 6.53 3.08
N ASP A 50 -0.40 6.61 4.26
CA ASP A 50 0.96 7.09 4.48
C ASP A 50 1.97 6.07 3.96
N THR A 51 2.74 6.46 2.96
CA THR A 51 3.86 5.68 2.46
C THR A 51 4.88 6.58 1.78
N ARG A 52 6.14 6.17 1.78
CA ARG A 52 7.21 6.88 1.06
C ARG A 52 7.33 6.43 -0.39
N ALA A 53 6.57 5.43 -0.82
CA ALA A 53 6.58 4.98 -2.19
C ALA A 53 5.86 5.98 -3.10
N ARG A 54 6.49 6.30 -4.23
CA ARG A 54 5.85 7.02 -5.32
C ARG A 54 5.25 5.98 -6.26
N VAL A 55 3.92 5.99 -6.35
CA VAL A 55 3.16 5.10 -7.22
C VAL A 55 2.44 5.96 -8.25
N ALA A 56 2.41 5.51 -9.50
CA ALA A 56 1.78 6.27 -10.57
C ALA A 56 0.27 6.44 -10.32
N VAL A 57 -0.28 7.60 -10.67
CA VAL A 57 -1.74 7.80 -10.67
C VAL A 57 -2.37 6.85 -11.68
N GLY A 58 -3.47 6.21 -11.29
CA GLY A 58 -4.16 5.18 -12.05
C GLY A 58 -3.61 3.77 -11.83
N GLU A 59 -2.48 3.61 -11.12
CA GLU A 59 -1.91 2.29 -10.83
C GLU A 59 -2.88 1.46 -9.97
N PRO A 60 -3.17 0.20 -10.37
CA PRO A 60 -3.90 -0.74 -9.54
C PRO A 60 -3.08 -1.17 -8.34
N VAL A 61 -3.71 -1.11 -7.17
CA VAL A 61 -3.09 -1.49 -5.90
C VAL A 61 -4.06 -2.27 -5.03
N ALA A 62 -3.54 -3.00 -4.06
CA ALA A 62 -4.33 -3.57 -2.98
C ALA A 62 -3.76 -3.12 -1.63
N PHE A 63 -4.58 -2.57 -0.74
CA PHE A 63 -4.15 -2.16 0.60
C PHE A 63 -4.63 -3.17 1.65
N HIS A 64 -3.73 -3.57 2.56
CA HIS A 64 -4.08 -4.42 3.70
C HIS A 64 -4.02 -3.58 4.99
N PRO A 65 -5.16 -3.24 5.60
CA PRO A 65 -5.22 -2.29 6.71
C PRO A 65 -4.58 -2.83 8.00
N VAL A 66 -4.67 -4.15 8.25
CA VAL A 66 -4.08 -4.75 9.46
C VAL A 66 -2.57 -4.98 9.33
N ALA A 67 -2.10 -5.46 8.17
CA ALA A 67 -0.68 -5.67 7.92
C ALA A 67 0.07 -4.35 7.63
N GLU A 68 -0.65 -3.25 7.40
CA GLU A 68 -0.10 -1.94 7.06
C GLU A 68 0.85 -2.03 5.85
N VAL A 69 0.33 -2.57 4.76
CA VAL A 69 1.04 -2.70 3.47
C VAL A 69 0.13 -2.38 2.30
N VAL A 70 0.74 -1.90 1.22
CA VAL A 70 0.13 -1.81 -0.10
C VAL A 70 0.89 -2.73 -1.05
N SER A 71 0.16 -3.49 -1.86
CA SER A 71 0.68 -4.30 -2.96
C SER A 71 0.59 -3.50 -4.25
N VAL A 72 1.70 -3.39 -4.99
CA VAL A 72 1.80 -2.70 -6.28
C VAL A 72 2.56 -3.61 -7.23
N GLY A 73 1.95 -4.06 -8.32
CA GLY A 73 2.59 -5.02 -9.24
C GLY A 73 3.07 -6.33 -8.58
N GLY A 74 2.49 -6.72 -7.44
CA GLY A 74 2.90 -7.88 -6.65
C GLY A 74 4.02 -7.62 -5.64
N GLU A 75 4.58 -6.40 -5.60
CA GLU A 75 5.55 -5.99 -4.57
C GLU A 75 4.82 -5.40 -3.36
N LEU A 76 5.23 -5.82 -2.16
CA LEU A 76 4.69 -5.29 -0.92
C LEU A 76 5.52 -4.09 -0.45
N ILE A 77 4.82 -3.00 -0.18
CA ILE A 77 5.37 -1.75 0.32
C ILE A 77 4.70 -1.45 1.67
N ARG A 78 5.47 -0.99 2.67
CA ARG A 78 4.89 -0.54 3.94
C ARG A 78 3.99 0.68 3.70
N ALA A 79 2.80 0.66 4.28
CA ALA A 79 1.81 1.71 4.12
C ALA A 79 0.89 1.77 5.35
N ARG A 80 0.62 2.94 5.92
CA ARG A 80 -0.27 3.06 7.08
C ARG A 80 -1.53 3.82 6.75
N ARG A 81 -2.66 3.44 7.33
CA ARG A 81 -3.88 4.23 7.19
C ARG A 81 -3.72 5.51 8.03
N SER A 82 -3.89 6.67 7.38
CA SER A 82 -3.89 7.99 8.02
C SER A 82 -5.30 8.40 8.46
#